data_AF-V5FI22-F1
#
_entry.id   AF-V5FI22-F1
#
_cell.length_a   1.000
_cell.length_b   1.000
_cell.length_c   1.000
_cell.angle_alpha   90.00
_cell.angle_beta   90.00
_cell.angle_gamma   90.00
#
_symmetry.space_group_name_H-M   'P 1'
#
loop_
_entity.id
_entity.type
_entity.pdbx_description
1 polymer ?
#
loop_
_entity_poly.entity_id
_entity_poly.type
_entity_poly.pdbx_seq_one_letter_code
_entity_poly.pdbx_strand_id
1 'polypeptide(L)'
;MRKFCLKAIGAAVLAASLTGCIGSNAVTGYVMKFNLEVVDNRYARGGVNMLLAPAYALSVAADTLIFNSIEFWAGKNPLNGKPHIFDSKVETMYNMNDDLDPSLTEAPLDPISMRQVESSTFEAIDANTVQMNVTYNNGEKALIEGVRDGEKVSYYYNGDLVAETTLAQLQELAATKA
;
A
#
# COMPACT_ATOMS: atom_id res chain seq x y z
N MET A 1 -38.31 -16.83 -17.84
CA MET A 1 -37.77 -15.45 -17.94
C MET A 1 -38.20 -14.55 -16.79
N ARG A 2 -39.50 -14.25 -16.60
CA ARG A 2 -39.98 -13.34 -15.53
C ARG A 2 -39.46 -13.67 -14.11
N LYS A 3 -39.43 -14.95 -13.72
CA LYS A 3 -38.90 -15.39 -12.42
C LYS A 3 -37.37 -15.23 -12.28
N PHE A 4 -36.63 -15.29 -13.39
CA PHE A 4 -35.18 -15.10 -13.40
C PHE A 4 -34.84 -13.61 -13.35
N CYS A 5 -35.60 -12.77 -14.07
CA CYS A 5 -35.51 -11.32 -13.99
C CYS A 5 -35.84 -10.81 -12.57
N LEU A 6 -36.88 -11.32 -11.91
CA LEU A 6 -37.19 -10.94 -10.53
C LEU A 6 -36.07 -11.32 -9.54
N LYS A 7 -35.42 -12.47 -9.73
CA LYS A 7 -34.28 -12.88 -8.90
C LYS A 7 -33.05 -12.01 -9.14
N ALA A 8 -32.76 -11.67 -10.40
CA ALA A 8 -31.68 -10.77 -10.76
C ALA A 8 -31.90 -9.35 -10.23
N ILE A 9 -33.14 -8.83 -10.32
CA ILE A 9 -33.52 -7.54 -9.74
C ILE A 9 -33.41 -7.58 -8.22
N GLY A 10 -33.87 -8.66 -7.57
CA GLY A 10 -33.75 -8.82 -6.12
C GLY A 10 -32.29 -8.84 -5.66
N ALA A 11 -31.41 -9.55 -6.37
CA ALA A 11 -29.98 -9.56 -6.08
C ALA A 11 -29.32 -8.20 -6.32
N ALA A 12 -29.72 -7.48 -7.38
CA ALA A 12 -29.20 -6.14 -7.67
C ALA A 12 -29.64 -5.10 -6.62
N VAL A 13 -30.88 -5.16 -6.15
CA VAL A 13 -31.39 -4.30 -5.07
C VAL A 13 -30.68 -4.61 -3.75
N LEU A 14 -30.46 -5.89 -3.44
CA LEU A 14 -29.68 -6.28 -2.25
C LEU A 14 -28.25 -5.75 -2.35
N ALA A 15 -27.58 -5.95 -3.49
CA ALA A 15 -26.23 -5.45 -3.73
C ALA A 15 -26.16 -3.92 -3.60
N ALA A 16 -27.12 -3.20 -4.16
CA ALA A 16 -27.21 -1.73 -4.04
C ALA A 16 -27.51 -1.25 -2.62
N SER A 17 -28.15 -2.04 -1.77
CA SER A 17 -28.36 -1.71 -0.36
C SER A 17 -27.15 -1.97 0.53
N LEU A 18 -26.16 -2.76 0.08
CA LEU A 18 -24.92 -3.00 0.80
C LEU A 18 -23.81 -1.99 0.48
N THR A 19 -23.99 -1.08 -0.49
CA THR A 19 -22.97 -0.09 -0.87
C THR A 19 -22.98 1.13 0.06
N GLY A 20 -22.81 0.91 1.37
CA GLY A 20 -22.05 1.89 2.15
C GLY A 20 -20.60 1.81 1.68
N CYS A 21 -19.89 2.94 1.57
CA CYS A 21 -18.45 2.91 1.30
C CYS A 21 -17.71 2.41 2.57
N ILE A 22 -17.78 1.10 2.82
CA ILE A 22 -17.09 0.43 3.93
C ILE A 22 -15.70 0.06 3.40
N GLY A 23 -14.73 0.94 3.69
CA GLY A 23 -13.35 0.82 3.22
C GLY A 23 -12.94 1.94 2.25
N SER A 24 -11.68 1.92 1.83
CA SER A 24 -11.06 3.01 1.07
C SER A 24 -11.45 3.06 -0.41
N ASN A 25 -12.06 2.00 -0.95
CA ASN A 25 -12.51 1.89 -2.36
C ASN A 25 -11.43 2.28 -3.38
N ALA A 26 -10.23 1.72 -3.19
CA ALA A 26 -9.04 2.11 -3.92
C ALA A 26 -9.20 2.03 -5.44
N VAL A 27 -9.75 0.94 -5.97
CA VAL A 27 -9.87 0.71 -7.42
C VAL A 27 -10.87 1.67 -8.03
N THR A 28 -12.02 1.85 -7.39
CA THR A 28 -13.05 2.81 -7.80
C THR A 28 -12.50 4.23 -7.77
N GLY A 29 -11.67 4.56 -6.78
CA GLY A 29 -10.93 5.81 -6.71
C GLY A 29 -10.00 6.02 -7.91
N TYR A 30 -9.32 4.97 -8.38
CA TYR A 30 -8.48 5.04 -9.59
C TYR A 30 -9.28 5.25 -10.87
N VAL A 31 -10.42 4.57 -11.03
CA VAL A 31 -11.33 4.80 -12.17
C VAL A 31 -11.88 6.24 -12.16
N MET A 32 -12.23 6.75 -10.98
CA MET A 32 -12.67 8.13 -10.80
C MET A 32 -11.58 9.14 -11.16
N LYS A 33 -10.34 8.91 -10.69
CA LYS A 33 -9.19 9.76 -11.03
C LYS A 33 -9.00 9.81 -12.55
N PHE A 34 -9.02 8.67 -13.22
CA PHE A 34 -8.94 8.61 -14.68
C PHE A 34 -10.04 9.44 -15.35
N ASN A 35 -11.30 9.28 -14.92
CA ASN A 35 -12.41 10.09 -15.46
C ASN A 35 -12.19 11.60 -15.30
N LEU A 36 -11.66 12.04 -14.15
CA LEU A 36 -11.36 13.44 -13.89
C LEU A 36 -10.22 13.99 -14.76
N GLU A 37 -9.24 13.17 -15.10
CA GLU A 37 -8.04 13.53 -15.86
C GLU A 37 -8.27 13.54 -17.39
N VAL A 38 -9.20 12.73 -17.90
CA VAL A 38 -9.42 12.56 -19.35
C VAL A 38 -9.92 13.83 -20.03
N VAL A 39 -10.80 14.60 -19.37
CA VAL A 39 -11.35 15.86 -19.90
C VAL A 39 -11.54 16.89 -18.80
N ASP A 40 -11.41 18.17 -19.13
CA ASP A 40 -11.51 19.32 -18.22
C ASP A 40 -12.93 19.90 -18.11
N ASN A 41 -13.88 19.43 -18.93
CA ASN A 41 -15.26 19.89 -18.92
C ASN A 41 -16.20 19.03 -18.04
N ARG A 42 -16.98 19.66 -17.15
CA ARG A 42 -17.91 18.97 -16.23
C ARG A 42 -18.93 18.06 -16.91
N TYR A 43 -19.47 18.44 -18.07
CA TYR A 43 -20.50 17.68 -18.78
C TYR A 43 -19.86 16.56 -19.58
N ALA A 44 -18.69 16.81 -20.18
CA ALA A 44 -17.91 15.77 -20.84
C ALA A 44 -17.48 14.68 -19.84
N ARG A 45 -17.03 15.04 -18.63
CA ARG A 45 -16.78 14.08 -17.53
C ARG A 45 -18.02 13.25 -17.20
N GLY A 46 -19.21 13.85 -17.24
CA GLY A 46 -20.48 13.12 -17.09
C GLY A 46 -20.69 12.09 -18.21
N GLY A 47 -20.36 12.45 -19.46
CA GLY A 47 -20.37 11.53 -20.60
C GLY A 47 -19.37 10.39 -20.45
N VAL A 48 -18.13 10.69 -20.08
CA VAL A 48 -17.09 9.68 -19.81
C VAL A 48 -17.51 8.77 -18.65
N ASN A 49 -18.12 9.33 -17.59
CA ASN A 49 -18.67 8.54 -16.48
C ASN A 49 -19.73 7.54 -16.94
N MET A 50 -20.62 7.96 -17.86
CA MET A 50 -21.64 7.08 -18.43
C MET A 50 -21.00 5.96 -19.28
N LEU A 51 -19.97 6.29 -20.06
CA LEU A 51 -19.22 5.29 -20.84
C LEU A 51 -18.46 4.31 -19.94
N LEU A 52 -17.92 4.79 -18.82
CA LEU A 52 -17.20 3.98 -17.83
C LEU A 52 -18.12 3.27 -16.83
N ALA A 53 -19.45 3.41 -16.93
CA ALA A 53 -20.39 2.79 -15.98
C ALA A 53 -20.13 1.28 -15.77
N PRO A 54 -19.83 0.46 -16.79
CA PRO A 54 -19.46 -0.93 -16.59
C PRO A 54 -18.15 -1.11 -15.79
N ALA A 55 -17.16 -0.26 -16.03
CA ALA A 55 -15.89 -0.29 -15.30
C ALA A 55 -16.07 0.10 -13.83
N TYR A 56 -16.91 1.10 -13.54
CA TYR A 56 -17.28 1.46 -12.17
C TYR A 56 -18.03 0.34 -11.45
N ALA A 57 -18.94 -0.35 -12.12
CA ALA A 57 -19.64 -1.49 -11.51
C ALA A 57 -18.67 -2.61 -11.11
N LEU A 58 -17.70 -2.91 -11.98
CA LEU A 58 -16.66 -3.90 -11.70
C LEU A 58 -15.69 -3.43 -10.60
N SER A 59 -15.30 -2.15 -10.59
CA SER A 59 -14.40 -1.61 -9.57
C SER A 59 -15.05 -1.64 -8.19
N VAL A 60 -16.32 -1.25 -8.08
CA VAL A 60 -17.09 -1.31 -6.82
C VAL A 60 -17.19 -2.75 -6.33
N ALA A 61 -17.46 -3.71 -7.22
CA ALA A 61 -17.48 -5.12 -6.85
C ALA A 61 -16.10 -5.62 -6.38
N ALA A 62 -15.02 -5.24 -7.07
CA ALA A 62 -13.66 -5.62 -6.69
C ALA A 62 -13.24 -5.02 -5.34
N ASP A 63 -13.53 -3.74 -5.11
CA ASP A 63 -13.28 -3.09 -3.83
C ASP A 63 -14.07 -3.78 -2.71
N THR A 64 -15.38 -3.98 -2.90
CA THR A 64 -16.25 -4.52 -1.85
C THR A 64 -15.91 -5.96 -1.50
N LEU A 65 -15.63 -6.81 -2.49
CA LEU A 65 -15.41 -8.24 -2.27
C LEU A 65 -13.97 -8.58 -1.87
N ILE A 66 -13.00 -7.85 -2.43
CA ILE A 66 -11.58 -8.23 -2.35
C ILE A 66 -10.80 -7.20 -1.54
N PHE A 67 -10.66 -5.97 -2.05
CA PHE A 67 -9.67 -5.05 -1.51
C PHE A 67 -10.07 -4.47 -0.15
N ASN A 68 -11.35 -4.14 0.07
CA ASN A 68 -11.84 -3.67 1.36
C ASN A 68 -11.89 -4.83 2.38
N SER A 69 -12.16 -6.06 1.94
CA SER A 69 -12.04 -7.25 2.80
C SER A 69 -10.61 -7.44 3.30
N ILE A 70 -9.62 -7.31 2.41
CA ILE A 70 -8.20 -7.37 2.81
C ILE A 70 -7.84 -6.17 3.69
N GLU A 71 -8.30 -4.96 3.34
CA GLU A 71 -8.08 -3.74 4.13
C GLU A 71 -8.56 -3.87 5.56
N PHE A 72 -9.71 -4.51 5.79
CA PHE A 72 -10.23 -4.77 7.13
C PHE A 72 -9.33 -5.73 7.93
N TRP A 73 -8.95 -6.87 7.35
CA TRP A 73 -8.19 -7.89 8.08
C TRP A 73 -6.70 -7.56 8.23
N ALA A 74 -6.13 -6.78 7.31
CA ALA A 74 -4.73 -6.38 7.31
C ALA A 74 -4.51 -4.94 7.83
N GLY A 75 -5.59 -4.26 8.24
CA GLY A 75 -5.59 -2.88 8.76
C GLY A 75 -5.31 -1.80 7.72
N LYS A 76 -4.69 -2.13 6.57
CA LYS A 76 -4.40 -1.20 5.48
C LYS A 76 -4.73 -1.79 4.12
N ASN A 77 -5.20 -0.93 3.21
CA ASN A 77 -5.50 -1.35 1.85
C ASN A 77 -4.20 -1.63 1.08
N PRO A 78 -4.07 -2.80 0.43
CA PRO A 78 -2.83 -3.18 -0.25
C PRO A 78 -2.50 -2.29 -1.47
N LEU A 79 -3.48 -1.57 -2.01
CA LEU A 79 -3.32 -0.75 -3.22
C LEU A 79 -2.92 0.70 -2.93
N ASN A 80 -3.34 1.25 -1.80
CA ASN A 80 -3.15 2.67 -1.49
C ASN A 80 -2.58 2.94 -0.07
N GLY A 81 -2.41 1.90 0.74
CA GLY A 81 -1.84 1.99 2.10
C GLY A 81 -2.70 2.70 3.13
N LYS A 82 -3.93 3.10 2.79
CA LYS A 82 -4.84 3.78 3.72
C LYS A 82 -5.37 2.81 4.76
N PRO A 83 -5.52 3.25 6.02
CA PRO A 83 -6.12 2.43 7.07
C PRO A 83 -7.60 2.20 6.81
N HIS A 84 -8.14 1.12 7.38
CA HIS A 84 -9.58 0.87 7.29
C HIS A 84 -10.36 1.95 8.06
N ILE A 85 -11.55 2.30 7.57
CA ILE A 85 -12.39 3.33 8.20
C ILE A 85 -12.76 3.00 9.65
N PHE A 86 -12.80 1.71 10.00
CA PHE A 86 -13.10 1.25 11.36
C PHE A 86 -11.94 1.43 12.35
N ASP A 87 -10.74 1.68 11.86
CA ASP A 87 -9.58 2.00 12.71
C ASP A 87 -9.54 3.51 13.07
N SER A 88 -10.58 4.27 12.68
CA SER A 88 -10.68 5.70 12.94
C SER A 88 -10.88 5.98 14.43
N LYS A 89 -10.03 6.84 14.99
CA LYS A 89 -10.16 7.32 16.37
C LYS A 89 -11.18 8.46 16.43
N VAL A 90 -12.43 8.10 16.68
CA VAL A 90 -13.56 9.04 16.84
C VAL A 90 -14.13 8.95 18.25
N GLU A 91 -14.88 9.96 18.67
CA GLU A 91 -15.63 9.90 19.94
C GLU A 91 -16.70 8.79 19.83
N THR A 92 -16.61 7.81 20.71
CA THR A 92 -17.49 6.63 20.73
C THR A 92 -18.52 6.75 21.86
N MET A 93 -19.73 6.26 21.61
CA MET A 93 -20.77 6.18 22.64
C MET A 93 -20.46 5.11 23.70
N TYR A 94 -19.66 4.10 23.33
CA TYR A 94 -19.27 2.99 24.20
C TYR A 94 -17.78 2.66 23.96
N ASN A 95 -17.01 2.57 25.05
CA ASN A 95 -15.60 2.17 25.01
C ASN A 95 -15.50 0.69 25.36
N MET A 96 -15.19 -0.16 24.39
CA MET A 96 -15.05 -1.61 24.60
C MET A 96 -13.58 -2.04 24.73
N ASN A 97 -12.64 -1.26 24.22
CA ASN A 97 -11.22 -1.64 24.20
C ASN A 97 -10.60 -1.74 25.59
N ASP A 98 -11.13 -1.02 26.58
CA ASP A 98 -10.60 -1.03 27.96
C ASP A 98 -10.81 -2.39 28.66
N ASP A 99 -11.83 -3.15 28.23
CA ASP A 99 -12.22 -4.45 28.80
C ASP A 99 -11.77 -5.64 27.92
N LEU A 100 -11.13 -5.38 26.77
CA LEU A 100 -10.67 -6.41 25.82
C LEU A 100 -9.19 -6.74 26.01
N ASP A 101 -8.82 -7.95 25.61
CA ASP A 101 -7.41 -8.31 25.47
C ASP A 101 -6.75 -7.40 24.40
N PRO A 102 -5.57 -6.81 24.64
CA PRO A 102 -4.89 -5.93 23.68
C PRO A 102 -4.65 -6.57 22.30
N SER A 103 -4.58 -7.89 22.20
CA SER A 103 -4.44 -8.60 20.93
C SER A 103 -5.69 -8.53 20.03
N LEU A 104 -6.83 -8.08 20.56
CA LEU A 104 -8.12 -8.02 19.85
C LEU A 104 -8.52 -6.58 19.46
N THR A 105 -7.64 -5.60 19.67
CA THR A 105 -7.95 -4.18 19.40
C THR A 105 -7.40 -3.66 18.08
N GLU A 106 -6.63 -4.49 17.36
CA GLU A 106 -5.96 -4.12 16.11
C GLU A 106 -6.18 -5.20 15.04
N ALA A 107 -5.86 -4.87 13.79
CA ALA A 107 -5.96 -5.82 12.68
C ALA A 107 -5.06 -7.06 12.92
N PRO A 108 -5.59 -8.29 12.74
CA PRO A 108 -4.87 -9.51 13.10
C PRO A 108 -3.81 -9.93 12.10
N LEU A 109 -3.85 -9.39 10.88
CA LEU A 109 -2.85 -9.67 9.84
C LEU A 109 -1.96 -8.44 9.66
N ASP A 110 -0.67 -8.69 9.44
CA ASP A 110 0.24 -7.63 9.01
C ASP A 110 -0.20 -7.08 7.65
N PRO A 111 -0.01 -5.77 7.40
CA PRO A 111 -0.30 -5.17 6.11
C PRO A 111 0.36 -5.94 4.97
N ILE A 112 -0.44 -6.34 3.97
CA ILE A 112 0.08 -6.87 2.70
C ILE A 112 0.52 -5.67 1.85
N SER A 113 1.58 -5.00 2.30
CA SER A 113 2.14 -3.86 1.60
C SER A 113 3.21 -4.31 0.60
N MET A 114 3.25 -3.65 -0.57
CA MET A 114 4.41 -3.77 -1.45
C MET A 114 5.66 -3.39 -0.67
N ARG A 115 6.73 -4.19 -0.81
CA ARG A 115 8.02 -4.00 -0.14
C ARG A 115 8.54 -2.58 -0.38
N GLN A 116 8.46 -1.73 0.64
CA GLN A 116 9.00 -0.37 0.64
C GLN A 116 9.86 -0.18 1.88
N VAL A 117 10.92 0.62 1.75
CA VAL A 117 11.78 0.98 2.88
C VAL A 117 10.97 1.83 3.86
N GLU A 118 10.77 1.32 5.07
CA GLU A 118 10.11 2.04 6.16
C GLU A 118 11.11 2.85 6.97
N SER A 119 12.25 2.25 7.29
CA SER A 119 13.35 2.93 7.98
C SER A 119 14.70 2.36 7.58
N SER A 120 15.74 3.18 7.69
CA SER A 120 17.13 2.78 7.51
C SER A 120 18.00 3.37 8.62
N THR A 121 18.77 2.53 9.32
CA THR A 121 19.81 2.99 10.25
C THR A 121 21.18 2.73 9.65
N PHE A 122 22.12 3.65 9.88
CA PHE A 122 23.50 3.55 9.43
C PHE A 122 24.41 3.41 10.65
N GLU A 123 25.29 2.41 10.61
CA GLU A 123 26.25 2.13 11.66
C GLU A 123 27.64 1.93 11.04
N ALA A 124 28.63 2.64 11.57
CA ALA A 124 30.03 2.36 11.25
C ALA A 124 30.50 1.25 12.20
N ILE A 125 30.67 0.04 11.66
CA ILE A 125 31.08 -1.13 12.46
C ILE A 125 32.55 -1.03 12.82
N ASP A 126 33.37 -0.58 11.87
CA ASP A 126 34.79 -0.34 12.06
C ASP A 126 35.33 0.71 11.07
N ALA A 127 36.64 0.90 11.02
CA ALA A 127 37.29 1.90 10.16
C ALA A 127 37.15 1.61 8.64
N ASN A 128 36.77 0.39 8.27
CA ASN A 128 36.68 -0.12 6.91
C ASN A 128 35.26 -0.61 6.55
N THR A 129 34.38 -0.81 7.53
CA THR A 129 33.06 -1.40 7.33
C THR A 129 31.94 -0.46 7.74
N VAL A 130 31.05 -0.15 6.80
CA VAL A 130 29.81 0.59 7.05
C VAL A 130 28.63 -0.32 6.80
N GLN A 131 27.69 -0.32 7.73
CA GLN A 131 26.48 -1.14 7.68
C GLN A 131 25.25 -0.24 7.61
N MET A 132 24.31 -0.59 6.74
CA MET A 132 22.97 0.00 6.67
C MET A 132 21.94 -1.09 6.92
N ASN A 133 21.23 -0.99 8.05
CA ASN A 133 20.12 -1.86 8.38
C ASN A 133 18.83 -1.24 7.83
N VAL A 134 18.22 -1.91 6.87
CA VAL A 134 16.98 -1.49 6.21
C VAL A 134 15.84 -2.30 6.81
N THR A 135 14.82 -1.63 7.36
CA THR A 135 13.55 -2.26 7.74
C THR A 135 12.51 -1.89 6.70
N TYR A 136 11.85 -2.90 6.14
CA TYR A 136 10.76 -2.72 5.20
C TYR A 136 9.41 -2.69 5.93
N ASN A 137 8.43 -2.08 5.29
CA ASN A 137 7.06 -1.95 5.78
C ASN A 137 6.31 -3.28 6.01
N ASN A 138 6.83 -4.39 5.49
CA ASN A 138 6.33 -5.75 5.73
C ASN A 138 7.06 -6.45 6.89
N GLY A 139 7.88 -5.74 7.67
CA GLY A 139 8.69 -6.27 8.77
C GLY A 139 9.98 -7.00 8.34
N GLU A 140 10.21 -7.20 7.04
CA GLU A 140 11.46 -7.76 6.54
C GLU A 140 12.63 -6.81 6.88
N LYS A 141 13.80 -7.39 7.18
CA LYS A 141 15.03 -6.63 7.37
C LYS A 141 16.02 -7.02 6.29
N ALA A 142 16.67 -6.03 5.69
CA ALA A 142 17.83 -6.24 4.84
C ALA A 142 19.05 -5.56 5.43
N LEU A 143 20.18 -6.21 5.21
CA LEU A 143 21.50 -5.78 5.62
C LEU A 143 22.27 -5.36 4.37
N ILE A 144 22.67 -4.10 4.30
CA ILE A 144 23.59 -3.61 3.27
C ILE A 144 24.92 -3.28 3.93
N GLU A 145 26.00 -3.89 3.47
CA GLU A 145 27.33 -3.68 4.04
C GLU A 145 28.29 -3.18 2.96
N GLY A 146 29.02 -2.11 3.25
CA GLY A 146 30.14 -1.64 2.44
C GLY A 146 31.44 -1.95 3.17
N VAL A 147 32.28 -2.82 2.59
CA VAL A 147 33.58 -3.20 3.15
C VAL A 147 34.69 -2.62 2.27
N ARG A 148 35.60 -1.87 2.88
CA ARG A 148 36.80 -1.35 2.24
C ARG A 148 37.98 -2.29 2.46
N ASP A 149 38.57 -2.75 1.37
CA ASP A 149 39.85 -3.48 1.38
C ASP A 149 40.87 -2.72 0.51
N GLY A 150 41.75 -1.95 1.17
CA GLY A 150 42.69 -1.06 0.51
C GLY A 150 41.99 0.00 -0.36
N GLU A 151 42.22 -0.05 -1.67
CA GLU A 151 41.61 0.85 -2.66
C GLU A 151 40.25 0.35 -3.17
N LYS A 152 39.85 -0.89 -2.86
CA LYS A 152 38.58 -1.47 -3.30
C LYS A 152 37.50 -1.30 -2.24
N VAL A 153 36.28 -1.11 -2.70
CA VAL A 153 35.07 -1.06 -1.87
C VAL A 153 34.08 -2.05 -2.44
N SER A 154 33.71 -3.04 -1.64
CA SER A 154 32.76 -4.11 -2.00
C SER A 154 31.46 -3.89 -1.23
N TYR A 155 30.33 -3.96 -1.94
CA TYR A 155 28.99 -3.81 -1.38
C TYR A 155 28.28 -5.15 -1.35
N TYR A 156 27.75 -5.50 -0.19
CA TYR A 156 27.02 -6.72 0.08
C TYR A 156 25.56 -6.42 0.40
N TYR A 157 24.68 -7.33 -0.01
CA TYR A 157 23.27 -7.34 0.34
C TYR A 157 22.93 -8.68 0.96
N ASN A 158 22.57 -8.69 2.24
CA ASN A 158 22.35 -9.91 3.04
C ASN A 158 23.51 -10.92 2.93
N GLY A 159 24.75 -10.42 2.84
CA GLY A 159 25.96 -11.23 2.67
C GLY A 159 26.34 -11.58 1.23
N ASP A 160 25.47 -11.32 0.25
CA ASP A 160 25.78 -11.55 -1.18
C ASP A 160 26.46 -10.32 -1.79
N LEU A 161 27.59 -10.51 -2.49
CA LEU A 161 28.28 -9.42 -3.18
C LEU A 161 27.42 -8.89 -4.34
N VAL A 162 27.01 -7.62 -4.27
CA VAL A 162 26.14 -6.99 -5.28
C VAL A 162 26.85 -5.99 -6.17
N ALA A 163 27.91 -5.35 -5.68
CA ALA A 163 28.69 -4.39 -6.44
C ALA A 163 30.11 -4.23 -5.89
N GLU A 164 31.04 -3.84 -6.76
CA GLU A 164 32.40 -3.46 -6.37
C GLU A 164 32.79 -2.15 -7.08
N THR A 165 33.57 -1.32 -6.40
CA THR A 165 34.13 -0.08 -6.94
C THR A 165 35.47 0.23 -6.29
N THR A 166 36.09 1.36 -6.65
CA THR A 166 37.33 1.83 -6.04
C THR A 166 37.13 3.17 -5.33
N LEU A 167 38.01 3.45 -4.37
CA LEU A 167 37.98 4.71 -3.63
C LEU A 167 38.14 5.92 -4.57
N ALA A 168 38.97 5.82 -5.59
CA ALA A 168 39.17 6.88 -6.58
C ALA A 168 37.88 7.21 -7.35
N GLN A 169 37.13 6.18 -7.79
CA GLN A 169 35.87 6.36 -8.49
C GLN A 169 34.79 6.97 -7.59
N LEU A 170 34.75 6.58 -6.31
CA LEU A 170 33.83 7.17 -5.33
C LEU A 170 34.14 8.65 -5.07
N GLN A 171 35.43 9.01 -4.97
CA GLN A 171 35.87 10.39 -4.79
C GLN A 171 35.56 11.27 -6.00
N GLU A 172 35.78 10.77 -7.22
CA GLU A 172 35.43 11.47 -8.46
C GLU A 172 33.91 11.72 -8.56
N LEU A 173 33.10 10.71 -8.23
CA LEU A 173 31.65 10.83 -8.21
C LEU A 173 31.16 11.84 -7.16
N ALA A 174 31.77 11.82 -5.96
CA ALA A 174 31.45 12.76 -4.90
C ALA A 174 31.80 14.21 -5.29
N ALA A 175 32.95 14.41 -5.96
CA ALA A 175 33.37 15.72 -6.46
C ALA A 175 32.47 16.23 -7.60
N THR A 176 31.87 15.34 -8.39
CA THR A 176 30.96 15.70 -9.49
C THR A 176 29.54 16.05 -9.00
N LYS A 177 29.14 15.56 -7.82
CA LYS A 177 27.82 15.78 -7.23
C LYS A 177 27.78 16.87 -6.16
N ALA A 178 28.93 17.43 -5.79
CA ALA A 178 29.07 18.60 -4.91
C ALA A 178 28.91 19.91 -5.71
#